data_AF-A0A950YCE7-F1
#
_entry.id   AF-A0A950YCE7-F1
#
_cell.length_a   1.000
_cell.length_b   1.000
_cell.length_c   1.000
_cell.angle_alpha   90.00
_cell.angle_beta   90.00
_cell.angle_gamma   90.00
#
_symmetry.space_group_name_H-M   'P 1'
#
loop_
_entity.id
_entity.type
_entity.pdbx_description
1 polymer ?
#
loop_
_entity_poly.entity_id
_entity_poly.type
_entity_poly.pdbx_seq_one_letter_code
_entity_poly.pdbx_strand_id
1 'polypeptide(L)'
;MASFAVKFLGCKVSQADAMIARRALLAAGHVEVPEDQADLHVINTCCITKEAEAKSRQSVRRSLGTAERVLVAGCAVNLNGEQFREIDGRVSAFVGTAEEVAEAMTAGLGGCADLEHEIPARRAPGANARPAAMADRTRGFVKVQDGCDCHCAYCIIPTVRGPARSRPATAVLDEARRRVAQGQPEMVLTGISVGDYRDPERGLELGELMVAVAQVPGVERVRLSSVEVIHVKDSLLEALATEPKVCPHLHVPMQSGDDEVLSGMGRHYNADEYLEIIAALRDAVPDINVTTDVIVGFPTETEEAFARTLEAVDAAQITRVHTFSYSPRPGTAAERLGERIPPDEKKRRSREMRARSEVRSRHHRARKLGSPERVLIDKTADAQCSGYTADYTRCYLPATAGTRGEIVDVDCLELHADGIRCRFRQAPGLS
;
A
#
# COMPACT_ATOMS: atom_id res chain seq x y z
N MET A 1 11.69 -30.06 -6.89
CA MET A 1 12.05 -28.64 -7.12
C MET A 1 11.20 -28.15 -8.28
N ALA A 2 10.37 -27.13 -8.09
CA ALA A 2 9.49 -26.61 -9.15
C ALA A 2 9.91 -25.18 -9.51
N SER A 3 9.73 -24.80 -10.77
CA SER A 3 9.84 -23.40 -11.20
C SER A 3 8.53 -22.67 -10.92
N PHE A 4 8.59 -21.41 -10.47
CA PHE A 4 7.39 -20.65 -10.13
C PHE A 4 7.47 -19.17 -10.49
N ALA A 5 6.30 -18.55 -10.66
CA ALA A 5 6.13 -17.11 -10.79
C ALA A 5 5.03 -16.61 -9.86
N VAL A 6 5.23 -15.43 -9.25
CA VAL A 6 4.30 -14.84 -8.28
C VAL A 6 3.62 -13.61 -8.87
N LYS A 7 2.30 -13.55 -8.73
CA LYS A 7 1.46 -12.42 -9.09
C LYS A 7 0.64 -11.98 -7.90
N PHE A 8 0.33 -10.70 -7.86
CA PHE A 8 -0.61 -10.16 -6.89
C PHE A 8 -1.57 -9.19 -7.58
N LEU A 9 -2.78 -9.12 -7.05
CA LEU A 9 -3.78 -8.14 -7.40
C LEU A 9 -4.17 -7.35 -6.15
N GLY A 10 -4.59 -6.11 -6.31
CA GLY A 10 -5.12 -5.29 -5.24
C GLY A 10 -4.09 -4.37 -4.59
N CYS A 11 -4.06 -4.34 -3.26
CA CYS A 11 -3.39 -3.32 -2.47
C CYS A 11 -1.96 -3.69 -2.04
N LYS A 12 -1.28 -2.76 -1.35
CA LYS A 12 0.07 -2.94 -0.79
C LYS A 12 0.15 -4.12 0.20
N VAL A 13 -0.94 -4.39 0.94
CA VAL A 13 -1.04 -5.55 1.85
C VAL A 13 -1.05 -6.85 1.07
N SER A 14 -1.89 -6.95 0.03
CA SER A 14 -1.92 -8.12 -0.87
C SER A 14 -0.55 -8.39 -1.51
N GLN A 15 0.17 -7.33 -1.85
CA GLN A 15 1.54 -7.47 -2.32
C GLN A 15 2.48 -8.04 -1.24
N ALA A 16 2.40 -7.52 -0.01
CA ALA A 16 3.22 -8.03 1.09
C ALA A 16 2.92 -9.51 1.36
N ASP A 17 1.64 -9.92 1.31
CA ASP A 17 1.21 -11.32 1.43
C ASP A 17 1.83 -12.20 0.34
N ALA A 18 1.81 -11.74 -0.93
CA ALA A 18 2.44 -12.46 -2.03
C ALA A 18 3.96 -12.63 -1.84
N MET A 19 4.62 -11.64 -1.23
CA MET A 19 6.05 -11.73 -0.90
C MET A 19 6.35 -12.69 0.25
N ILE A 20 5.39 -12.95 1.15
CA ILE A 20 5.51 -14.00 2.18
C ILE A 20 5.53 -15.36 1.50
N ALA A 21 4.54 -15.65 0.65
CA ALA A 21 4.47 -16.90 -0.11
C ALA A 21 5.72 -17.12 -0.98
N ARG A 22 6.17 -16.08 -1.70
CA ARG A 22 7.40 -16.11 -2.50
C ARG A 22 8.61 -16.56 -1.69
N ARG A 23 8.79 -15.99 -0.48
CA ARG A 23 9.94 -16.31 0.37
C ARG A 23 9.90 -17.74 0.88
N ALA A 24 8.72 -18.23 1.28
CA ALA A 24 8.57 -19.61 1.72
C ALA A 24 8.94 -20.59 0.59
N LEU A 25 8.49 -20.33 -0.63
CA LEU A 25 8.84 -21.16 -1.80
C LEU A 25 10.34 -21.15 -2.10
N LEU A 26 10.99 -19.98 -2.06
CA LEU A 26 12.45 -19.90 -2.22
C LEU A 26 13.21 -20.66 -1.11
N ALA A 27 12.74 -20.55 0.15
CA ALA A 27 13.34 -21.24 1.28
C ALA A 27 13.17 -22.77 1.20
N ALA A 28 12.06 -23.24 0.64
CA ALA A 28 11.82 -24.65 0.32
C ALA A 28 12.59 -25.13 -0.94
N GLY A 29 13.42 -24.28 -1.54
CA GLY A 29 14.28 -24.61 -2.67
C GLY A 29 13.59 -24.54 -4.02
N HIS A 30 12.41 -23.94 -4.16
CA HIS A 30 11.83 -23.67 -5.49
C HIS A 30 12.57 -22.52 -6.19
N VAL A 31 12.49 -22.47 -7.52
CA VAL A 31 13.19 -21.46 -8.33
C VAL A 31 12.19 -20.49 -8.92
N GLU A 32 12.35 -19.20 -8.66
CA GLU A 32 11.55 -18.18 -9.33
C GLU A 32 12.09 -17.91 -10.74
N VAL A 33 11.21 -17.96 -11.73
CA VAL A 33 11.52 -17.73 -13.15
C VAL A 33 10.52 -16.74 -13.75
N PRO A 34 10.78 -16.17 -14.95
CA PRO A 34 9.80 -15.39 -15.68
C PRO A 34 8.46 -16.14 -15.86
N GLU A 35 7.36 -15.41 -15.88
CA GLU A 35 5.99 -15.97 -15.92
C GLU A 35 5.76 -16.93 -17.10
N ASP A 36 6.34 -16.64 -18.26
CA ASP A 36 6.22 -17.47 -19.46
C ASP A 36 7.04 -18.77 -19.40
N GLN A 37 7.87 -18.93 -18.36
CA GLN A 37 8.75 -20.08 -18.14
C GLN A 37 8.40 -20.86 -16.87
N ALA A 38 7.39 -20.42 -16.09
CA ALA A 38 7.05 -21.00 -14.81
C ALA A 38 6.02 -22.13 -14.92
N ASP A 39 6.36 -23.29 -14.35
CA ASP A 39 5.44 -24.44 -14.25
C ASP A 39 4.30 -24.16 -13.25
N LEU A 40 4.60 -23.35 -12.22
CA LEU A 40 3.69 -23.01 -11.13
C LEU A 40 3.41 -21.50 -11.09
N HIS A 41 2.16 -21.11 -11.19
CA HIS A 41 1.77 -19.71 -10.94
C HIS A 41 1.12 -19.56 -9.56
N VAL A 42 1.65 -18.64 -8.76
CA VAL A 42 1.07 -18.26 -7.46
C VAL A 42 0.40 -16.90 -7.59
N ILE A 43 -0.91 -16.83 -7.32
CA ILE A 43 -1.71 -15.62 -7.54
C ILE A 43 -2.39 -15.18 -6.24
N ASN A 44 -1.98 -14.04 -5.71
CA ASN A 44 -2.69 -13.41 -4.59
C ASN A 44 -3.84 -12.53 -5.10
N THR A 45 -5.06 -12.87 -4.74
CA THR A 45 -6.31 -12.32 -5.29
C THR A 45 -6.87 -11.15 -4.46
N CYS A 46 -7.73 -10.34 -5.07
CA CYS A 46 -8.36 -9.17 -4.43
C CYS A 46 -9.89 -9.20 -4.60
N CYS A 47 -10.62 -8.76 -3.56
CA CYS A 47 -12.08 -8.71 -3.55
C CYS A 47 -12.69 -7.37 -3.12
N ILE A 48 -11.92 -6.28 -3.13
CA ILE A 48 -12.40 -4.97 -2.68
C ILE A 48 -13.53 -4.44 -3.60
N THR A 49 -13.47 -4.73 -4.89
CA THR A 49 -14.54 -4.39 -5.85
C THR A 49 -14.90 -5.61 -6.71
N LYS A 50 -16.06 -5.57 -7.36
CA LYS A 50 -16.50 -6.64 -8.29
C LYS A 50 -15.51 -6.81 -9.45
N GLU A 51 -14.96 -5.71 -9.93
CA GLU A 51 -13.95 -5.67 -10.99
C GLU A 51 -12.63 -6.29 -10.53
N ALA A 52 -12.23 -6.08 -9.27
CA ALA A 52 -11.03 -6.69 -8.71
C ALA A 52 -11.15 -8.21 -8.61
N GLU A 53 -12.32 -8.73 -8.23
CA GLU A 53 -12.58 -10.19 -8.25
C GLU A 53 -12.60 -10.73 -9.67
N ALA A 54 -13.26 -10.05 -10.60
CA ALA A 54 -13.31 -10.44 -12.00
C ALA A 54 -11.89 -10.50 -12.62
N LYS A 55 -11.05 -9.50 -12.34
CA LYS A 55 -9.62 -9.49 -12.74
C LYS A 55 -8.84 -10.62 -12.09
N SER A 56 -9.13 -10.97 -10.84
CA SER A 56 -8.50 -12.11 -10.16
C SER A 56 -8.83 -13.42 -10.88
N ARG A 57 -10.11 -13.68 -11.18
CA ARG A 57 -10.52 -14.87 -11.96
C ARG A 57 -9.94 -14.86 -13.38
N GLN A 58 -9.84 -13.69 -14.02
CA GLN A 58 -9.22 -13.55 -15.34
C GLN A 58 -7.72 -13.87 -15.31
N SER A 59 -7.01 -13.43 -14.26
CA SER A 59 -5.58 -13.73 -14.07
C SER A 59 -5.31 -15.23 -13.94
N VAL A 60 -6.19 -15.95 -13.22
CA VAL A 60 -6.15 -17.41 -13.11
C VAL A 60 -6.33 -18.06 -14.48
N ARG A 61 -7.40 -17.70 -15.21
CA ARG A 61 -7.65 -18.23 -16.57
C ARG A 61 -6.48 -18.00 -17.53
N ARG A 62 -5.87 -16.82 -17.48
CA ARG A 62 -4.69 -16.50 -18.31
C ARG A 62 -3.49 -17.38 -17.93
N SER A 63 -3.28 -17.59 -16.63
CA SER A 63 -2.17 -18.40 -16.11
C SER A 63 -2.26 -19.87 -16.52
N LEU A 64 -3.49 -20.40 -16.63
CA LEU A 64 -3.73 -21.78 -17.08
C LEU A 64 -3.33 -22.05 -18.55
N GLY A 65 -3.04 -21.00 -19.32
CA GLY A 65 -2.54 -21.12 -20.69
C GLY A 65 -1.07 -21.51 -20.79
N THR A 66 -0.27 -21.28 -19.73
CA THR A 66 1.18 -21.58 -19.72
C THR A 66 1.60 -22.43 -18.52
N ALA A 67 0.96 -22.26 -17.36
CA ALA A 67 1.31 -22.98 -16.15
C ALA A 67 0.68 -24.37 -16.08
N GLU A 68 1.43 -25.34 -15.55
CA GLU A 68 0.92 -26.68 -15.25
C GLU A 68 0.00 -26.67 -14.04
N ARG A 69 0.26 -25.80 -13.06
CA ARG A 69 -0.56 -25.63 -11.85
C ARG A 69 -0.69 -24.16 -11.47
N VAL A 70 -1.84 -23.80 -10.91
CA VAL A 70 -2.09 -22.45 -10.40
C VAL A 70 -2.51 -22.52 -8.94
N LEU A 71 -1.71 -21.92 -8.05
CA LEU A 71 -2.05 -21.76 -6.65
C LEU A 71 -2.64 -20.36 -6.45
N VAL A 72 -3.81 -20.29 -5.80
CA VAL A 72 -4.49 -19.03 -5.54
C VAL A 72 -4.70 -18.83 -4.06
N ALA A 73 -4.51 -17.60 -3.60
CA ALA A 73 -4.73 -17.18 -2.21
C ALA A 73 -5.24 -15.74 -2.16
N GLY A 74 -5.35 -15.16 -0.97
CA GLY A 74 -5.71 -13.76 -0.78
C GLY A 74 -7.21 -13.51 -0.62
N CYS A 75 -7.61 -12.24 -0.65
CA CYS A 75 -8.91 -11.83 -0.12
C CYS A 75 -10.10 -12.46 -0.86
N ALA A 76 -10.02 -12.63 -2.19
CA ALA A 76 -11.14 -13.22 -2.94
C ALA A 76 -11.28 -14.72 -2.69
N VAL A 77 -10.15 -15.42 -2.48
CA VAL A 77 -10.15 -16.83 -2.11
C VAL A 77 -10.70 -17.01 -0.70
N ASN A 78 -10.33 -16.13 0.24
CA ASN A 78 -10.90 -16.15 1.60
C ASN A 78 -12.41 -15.83 1.61
N LEU A 79 -12.89 -15.00 0.68
CA LEU A 79 -14.32 -14.71 0.54
C LEU A 79 -15.09 -15.90 -0.02
N ASN A 80 -14.60 -16.48 -1.11
CA ASN A 80 -15.18 -17.66 -1.73
C ASN A 80 -14.09 -18.34 -2.57
N GLY A 81 -13.52 -19.43 -2.05
CA GLY A 81 -12.50 -20.21 -2.74
C GLY A 81 -13.03 -21.11 -3.85
N GLU A 82 -14.31 -21.50 -3.79
CA GLU A 82 -14.94 -22.40 -4.77
C GLU A 82 -14.97 -21.77 -6.17
N GLN A 83 -15.24 -20.46 -6.26
CA GLN A 83 -15.24 -19.72 -7.53
C GLN A 83 -13.93 -19.84 -8.32
N PHE A 84 -12.82 -20.21 -7.66
CA PHE A 84 -11.52 -20.43 -8.27
C PHE A 84 -11.26 -21.91 -8.55
N ARG A 85 -11.63 -22.81 -7.63
CA ARG A 85 -11.48 -24.27 -7.82
C ARG A 85 -12.31 -24.78 -9.01
N GLU A 86 -13.49 -24.21 -9.22
CA GLU A 86 -14.38 -24.56 -10.33
C GLU A 86 -13.85 -24.11 -11.71
N ILE A 87 -12.80 -23.28 -11.77
CA ILE A 87 -12.27 -22.80 -13.05
C ILE A 87 -11.61 -23.93 -13.84
N ASP A 88 -10.79 -24.75 -13.18
CA ASP A 88 -10.01 -25.85 -13.79
C ASP A 88 -9.42 -26.72 -12.68
N GLY A 89 -9.31 -28.04 -12.91
CA GLY A 89 -8.75 -28.99 -11.93
C GLY A 89 -7.27 -28.75 -11.57
N ARG A 90 -6.55 -27.94 -12.34
CA ARG A 90 -5.17 -27.50 -12.06
C ARG A 90 -5.09 -26.34 -11.06
N VAL A 91 -6.23 -25.80 -10.61
CA VAL A 91 -6.29 -24.66 -9.67
C VAL A 91 -6.44 -25.17 -8.24
N SER A 92 -5.50 -24.80 -7.37
CA SER A 92 -5.56 -25.07 -5.92
C SER A 92 -5.77 -23.77 -5.15
N ALA A 93 -6.87 -23.68 -4.40
CA ALA A 93 -7.23 -22.49 -3.63
C ALA A 93 -6.95 -22.68 -2.14
N PHE A 94 -6.09 -21.81 -1.59
CA PHE A 94 -5.66 -21.80 -0.19
C PHE A 94 -6.36 -20.67 0.57
N VAL A 95 -7.12 -21.04 1.59
CA VAL A 95 -7.83 -20.11 2.47
C VAL A 95 -7.05 -19.99 3.78
N GLY A 96 -6.83 -18.76 4.24
CA GLY A 96 -6.12 -18.51 5.48
C GLY A 96 -5.36 -17.18 5.47
N THR A 97 -4.54 -16.99 6.48
CA THR A 97 -3.54 -15.92 6.56
C THR A 97 -2.40 -16.16 5.57
N ALA A 98 -1.60 -15.12 5.28
CA ALA A 98 -0.49 -15.24 4.34
C ALA A 98 0.57 -16.26 4.83
N GLU A 99 0.76 -16.36 6.14
CA GLU A 99 1.67 -17.28 6.81
C GLU A 99 1.19 -18.73 6.68
N GLU A 100 -0.07 -19.03 7.04
CA GLU A 100 -0.66 -20.37 6.89
C GLU A 100 -0.67 -20.84 5.44
N VAL A 101 -1.02 -19.92 4.51
CA VAL A 101 -1.01 -20.20 3.08
C VAL A 101 0.40 -20.53 2.60
N ALA A 102 1.41 -19.77 3.02
CA ALA A 102 2.79 -20.00 2.63
C ALA A 102 3.30 -21.37 3.11
N GLU A 103 2.98 -21.73 4.36
CA GLU A 103 3.28 -23.05 4.92
C GLU A 103 2.58 -24.18 4.14
N ALA A 104 1.27 -24.05 3.91
CA ALA A 104 0.48 -25.03 3.16
C ALA A 104 0.96 -25.21 1.71
N MET A 105 1.36 -24.12 1.05
CA MET A 105 1.95 -24.18 -0.30
C MET A 105 3.26 -24.96 -0.30
N THR A 106 4.14 -24.74 0.69
CA THR A 106 5.40 -25.49 0.78
C THR A 106 5.19 -26.97 1.12
N ALA A 107 4.27 -27.28 2.04
CA ALA A 107 3.96 -28.67 2.40
C ALA A 107 3.35 -29.44 1.22
N GLY A 108 2.39 -28.83 0.50
CA GLY A 108 1.69 -29.46 -0.63
C GLY A 108 2.54 -29.65 -1.90
N LEU A 109 3.65 -28.94 -2.05
CA LEU A 109 4.57 -29.06 -3.18
C LEU A 109 5.73 -30.05 -2.93
N GLY A 110 5.79 -30.63 -1.73
CA GLY A 110 6.77 -31.65 -1.36
C GLY A 110 7.97 -31.07 -0.62
N GLY A 111 7.90 -31.18 0.72
CA GLY A 111 9.04 -31.02 1.62
C GLY A 111 8.72 -31.65 2.98
N CYS A 112 9.09 -32.92 3.16
CA CYS A 112 9.40 -33.42 4.50
C CYS A 112 10.65 -32.66 4.97
N ALA A 113 10.46 -31.68 5.84
CA ALA A 113 11.52 -31.21 6.71
C ALA A 113 10.90 -31.18 8.10
N ASP A 114 11.33 -32.15 8.91
CA ASP A 114 10.95 -32.31 10.30
C ASP A 114 11.02 -30.97 11.04
N LEU A 115 9.89 -30.59 11.64
CA LEU A 115 9.81 -29.50 12.61
C LEU A 115 10.43 -30.00 13.91
N GLU A 116 11.76 -29.93 14.03
CA GLU A 116 12.46 -29.80 15.31
C GLU A 116 13.98 -29.66 15.10
N HIS A 117 14.55 -28.68 15.80
CA HIS A 117 15.99 -28.41 16.04
C HIS A 117 16.82 -27.59 15.02
N GLU A 118 17.24 -26.44 15.55
CA GLU A 118 18.54 -25.76 15.45
C GLU A 118 19.30 -25.76 14.11
N ILE A 119 19.55 -24.52 13.66
CA ILE A 119 20.50 -24.11 12.62
C ILE A 119 21.89 -24.75 12.85
N PRO A 120 22.48 -25.41 11.84
CA PRO A 120 23.92 -25.35 11.64
C PRO A 120 24.21 -24.53 10.38
N ALA A 121 25.00 -23.48 10.56
CA ALA A 121 25.55 -22.68 9.49
C ALA A 121 26.32 -23.56 8.48
N ARG A 122 25.72 -23.81 7.32
CA ARG A 122 26.45 -24.22 6.11
C ARG A 122 26.48 -23.06 5.15
N ARG A 123 27.59 -22.32 5.18
CA ARG A 123 28.04 -21.49 4.05
C ARG A 123 28.29 -22.44 2.88
N ALA A 124 27.42 -22.41 1.87
CA ALA A 124 27.79 -22.85 0.54
C ALA A 124 28.62 -21.72 -0.11
N PRO A 125 29.91 -21.95 -0.45
CA PRO A 125 30.67 -20.98 -1.22
C PRO A 125 30.27 -21.08 -2.69
N GLY A 126 29.91 -19.96 -3.29
CA GLY A 126 29.81 -19.83 -4.75
C GLY A 126 28.39 -19.95 -5.32
N ALA A 127 27.54 -18.97 -5.05
CA ALA A 127 26.45 -18.59 -5.94
C ALA A 127 26.20 -17.08 -5.83
N ASN A 128 27.18 -16.28 -6.27
CA ASN A 128 27.00 -14.84 -6.51
C ASN A 128 26.17 -14.59 -7.78
N ALA A 129 25.04 -15.27 -7.91
CA ALA A 129 24.02 -14.92 -8.88
C ALA A 129 22.88 -14.32 -8.06
N ARG A 130 22.92 -13.00 -7.86
CA ARG A 130 21.72 -12.24 -7.49
C ARG A 130 20.68 -12.56 -8.57
N PRO A 131 19.53 -13.17 -8.27
CA PRO A 131 18.48 -13.31 -9.26
C PRO A 131 18.15 -11.92 -9.80
N ALA A 132 18.29 -11.72 -11.10
CA ALA A 132 18.08 -10.43 -11.77
C ALA A 132 16.68 -9.82 -11.51
N ALA A 133 15.73 -10.63 -11.02
CA ALA A 133 14.40 -10.20 -10.59
C ALA A 133 14.37 -9.38 -9.28
N MET A 134 15.47 -9.33 -8.50
CA MET A 134 15.51 -8.65 -7.20
C MET A 134 15.54 -7.11 -7.28
N ALA A 135 15.83 -6.52 -8.44
CA ALA A 135 16.09 -5.08 -8.59
C ALA A 135 14.85 -4.25 -8.99
N ASP A 136 13.65 -4.84 -9.00
CA ASP A 136 12.53 -4.18 -9.67
C ASP A 136 11.69 -3.25 -8.78
N ARG A 137 12.15 -2.91 -7.56
CA ARG A 137 11.42 -1.97 -6.68
C ARG A 137 12.34 -1.18 -5.74
N THR A 138 11.99 0.09 -5.62
CA THR A 138 12.65 1.15 -4.85
C THR A 138 12.18 1.28 -3.40
N ARG A 139 10.94 0.87 -3.13
CA ARG A 139 10.29 1.00 -1.82
C ARG A 139 9.95 -0.37 -1.25
N GLY A 140 10.39 -0.62 -0.03
CA GLY A 140 10.15 -1.85 0.72
C GLY A 140 8.81 -1.80 1.45
N PHE A 141 7.86 -2.64 1.07
CA PHE A 141 6.58 -2.72 1.77
C PHE A 141 6.70 -3.66 2.96
N VAL A 142 6.38 -3.13 4.14
CA VAL A 142 6.48 -3.87 5.41
C VAL A 142 5.09 -3.95 6.01
N LYS A 143 4.45 -5.13 5.91
CA LYS A 143 3.16 -5.36 6.57
C LYS A 143 3.38 -5.29 8.09
N VAL A 144 2.68 -4.42 8.81
CA VAL A 144 2.80 -4.27 10.27
C VAL A 144 1.53 -4.69 11.01
N GLN A 145 0.39 -4.66 10.32
CA GLN A 145 -0.93 -4.89 10.87
C GLN A 145 -1.79 -5.60 9.81
N ASP A 146 -2.74 -6.44 10.23
CA ASP A 146 -3.70 -7.14 9.36
C ASP A 146 -5.08 -7.22 10.04
N GLY A 147 -6.16 -7.39 9.28
CA GLY A 147 -7.54 -7.37 9.80
C GLY A 147 -8.01 -5.98 10.25
N CYS A 148 -9.28 -5.85 10.64
CA CYS A 148 -9.85 -4.56 11.06
C CYS A 148 -11.15 -4.73 11.85
N ASP A 149 -11.29 -3.95 12.92
CA ASP A 149 -12.45 -3.97 13.82
C ASP A 149 -13.38 -2.74 13.64
N CYS A 150 -13.11 -1.87 12.65
CA CYS A 150 -13.93 -0.67 12.43
C CYS A 150 -15.34 -0.97 11.89
N HIS A 151 -15.57 -2.16 11.31
CA HIS A 151 -16.86 -2.64 10.79
C HIS A 151 -17.65 -1.65 9.90
N CYS A 152 -16.97 -0.89 9.04
CA CYS A 152 -17.64 0.03 8.12
C CYS A 152 -18.66 -0.69 7.23
N ALA A 153 -19.81 -0.07 6.99
CA ALA A 153 -20.99 -0.70 6.39
C ALA A 153 -20.73 -1.28 5.00
N TYR A 154 -19.81 -0.71 4.23
CA TYR A 154 -19.46 -1.14 2.86
C TYR A 154 -18.26 -2.11 2.80
N CYS A 155 -17.57 -2.34 3.91
CA CYS A 155 -16.27 -3.02 3.92
C CYS A 155 -16.40 -4.51 4.19
N ILE A 156 -15.90 -5.35 3.27
CA ILE A 156 -15.89 -6.81 3.42
C ILE A 156 -14.67 -7.32 4.20
N ILE A 157 -13.70 -6.45 4.52
CA ILE A 157 -12.41 -6.85 5.09
C ILE A 157 -12.52 -7.61 6.42
N PRO A 158 -13.36 -7.21 7.39
CA PRO A 158 -13.48 -7.97 8.65
C PRO A 158 -13.84 -9.44 8.40
N THR A 159 -14.66 -9.72 7.37
CA THR A 159 -15.03 -11.09 6.98
C THR A 159 -13.87 -11.88 6.38
N VAL A 160 -13.04 -11.26 5.54
CA VAL A 160 -12.00 -11.98 4.76
C VAL A 160 -10.61 -11.98 5.39
N ARG A 161 -10.36 -11.12 6.39
CA ARG A 161 -9.08 -11.00 7.10
C ARG A 161 -9.19 -11.14 8.63
N GLY A 162 -10.41 -11.16 9.16
CA GLY A 162 -10.68 -11.30 10.59
C GLY A 162 -10.37 -10.04 11.40
N PRO A 163 -10.27 -10.17 12.73
CA PRO A 163 -10.08 -9.05 13.65
C PRO A 163 -8.71 -8.39 13.50
N ALA A 164 -8.55 -7.17 14.02
CA ALA A 164 -7.27 -6.47 13.97
C ALA A 164 -6.16 -7.25 14.70
N ARG A 165 -5.00 -7.37 14.05
CA ARG A 165 -3.81 -8.04 14.59
C ARG A 165 -2.55 -7.28 14.20
N SER A 166 -1.71 -7.00 15.18
CA SER A 166 -0.42 -6.35 15.00
C SER A 166 0.70 -7.37 14.96
N ARG A 167 1.70 -7.13 14.11
CA ARG A 167 2.94 -7.91 14.11
C ARG A 167 3.88 -7.45 15.22
N PRO A 168 4.61 -8.37 15.87
CA PRO A 168 5.67 -7.99 16.79
C PRO A 168 6.65 -6.99 16.17
N ALA A 169 7.05 -5.98 16.94
CA ALA A 169 7.98 -4.95 16.46
C ALA A 169 9.31 -5.57 16.00
N THR A 170 9.80 -6.60 16.69
CA THR A 170 10.98 -7.38 16.33
C THR A 170 10.90 -7.93 14.89
N ALA A 171 9.79 -8.57 14.53
CA ALA A 171 9.55 -9.13 13.21
C ALA A 171 9.39 -8.04 12.12
N VAL A 172 8.94 -6.84 12.49
CA VAL A 172 8.88 -5.67 11.60
C VAL A 172 10.28 -5.14 11.32
N LEU A 173 11.12 -4.98 12.35
CA LEU A 173 12.50 -4.51 12.22
C LEU A 173 13.36 -5.47 11.40
N ASP A 174 13.18 -6.78 11.57
CA ASP A 174 13.87 -7.78 10.75
C ASP A 174 13.45 -7.71 9.28
N GLU A 175 12.18 -7.41 9.01
CA GLU A 175 11.72 -7.18 7.65
C GLU A 175 12.36 -5.92 7.07
N ALA A 176 12.42 -4.81 7.81
CA ALA A 176 13.09 -3.60 7.37
C ALA A 176 14.56 -3.84 7.03
N ARG A 177 15.31 -4.56 7.87
CA ARG A 177 16.71 -4.97 7.60
C ARG A 177 16.85 -5.76 6.29
N ARG A 178 15.94 -6.70 6.04
CA ARG A 178 15.93 -7.48 4.78
C ARG A 178 15.67 -6.59 3.57
N ARG A 179 14.75 -5.63 3.66
CA ARG A 179 14.44 -4.70 2.57
C ARG A 179 15.63 -3.79 2.27
N VAL A 180 16.31 -3.28 3.29
CA VAL A 180 17.57 -2.53 3.12
C VAL A 180 18.63 -3.39 2.43
N ALA A 181 18.83 -4.64 2.86
CA ALA A 181 19.77 -5.56 2.21
C ALA A 181 19.42 -5.86 0.73
N GLN A 182 18.17 -5.64 0.32
CA GLN A 182 17.69 -5.73 -1.05
C GLN A 182 17.82 -4.41 -1.84
N GLY A 183 18.44 -3.37 -1.26
CA GLY A 183 18.61 -2.07 -1.90
C GLY A 183 17.37 -1.18 -1.87
N GLN A 184 16.48 -1.37 -0.89
CA GLN A 184 15.27 -0.56 -0.71
C GLN A 184 15.45 0.38 0.48
N PRO A 185 15.75 1.68 0.27
CA PRO A 185 16.02 2.61 1.37
C PRO A 185 14.76 3.22 2.00
N GLU A 186 13.59 3.13 1.35
CA GLU A 186 12.32 3.64 1.89
C GLU A 186 11.41 2.49 2.33
N MET A 187 11.08 2.46 3.62
CA MET A 187 10.13 1.52 4.22
C MET A 187 8.72 2.11 4.21
N VAL A 188 7.80 1.44 3.53
CA VAL A 188 6.37 1.77 3.56
C VAL A 188 5.67 0.79 4.49
N LEU A 189 5.34 1.24 5.70
CA LEU A 189 4.56 0.46 6.64
C LEU A 189 3.13 0.36 6.12
N THR A 190 2.64 -0.87 6.00
CA THR A 190 1.34 -1.17 5.41
C THR A 190 0.54 -2.11 6.30
N GLY A 191 -0.78 -2.04 6.17
CA GLY A 191 -1.73 -2.86 6.88
C GLY A 191 -3.14 -2.47 6.47
N ILE A 192 -4.14 -3.04 7.13
CA ILE A 192 -5.54 -2.73 6.86
C ILE A 192 -5.98 -1.51 7.68
N SER A 193 -5.73 -1.54 8.99
CA SER A 193 -5.94 -0.45 9.94
C SER A 193 -4.62 -0.17 10.66
N VAL A 194 -3.64 0.40 9.95
CA VAL A 194 -2.27 0.57 10.44
C VAL A 194 -2.20 1.43 11.72
N GLY A 195 -3.09 2.41 11.84
CA GLY A 195 -3.19 3.29 13.00
C GLY A 195 -3.55 2.57 14.31
N ASP A 196 -4.18 1.40 14.22
CA ASP A 196 -4.51 0.54 15.35
C ASP A 196 -3.33 -0.38 15.75
N TYR A 197 -2.12 -0.08 15.25
CA TYR A 197 -0.94 -0.85 15.62
C TYR A 197 -0.66 -0.73 17.12
N ARG A 198 -0.50 -1.90 17.74
CA ARG A 198 -0.03 -2.07 19.11
C ARG A 198 0.88 -3.28 19.13
N ASP A 199 2.16 -3.09 19.41
CA ASP A 199 3.12 -4.19 19.50
C ASP A 199 2.68 -5.21 20.56
N PRO A 200 2.43 -6.48 20.21
CA PRO A 200 2.01 -7.49 21.18
C PRO A 200 3.07 -7.81 22.25
N GLU A 201 4.35 -7.49 22.00
CA GLU A 201 5.44 -7.79 22.94
C GLU A 201 5.66 -6.65 23.94
N ARG A 202 5.81 -5.41 23.44
CA ARG A 202 6.22 -4.25 24.26
C ARG A 202 5.18 -3.13 24.33
N GLY A 203 4.05 -3.29 23.64
CA GLY A 203 2.95 -2.33 23.67
C GLY A 203 3.21 -1.02 22.91
N LEU A 204 4.27 -0.96 22.08
CA LEU A 204 4.60 0.19 21.24
C LEU A 204 3.42 0.55 20.33
N GLU A 205 3.13 1.84 20.23
CA GLU A 205 2.19 2.40 19.27
C GLU A 205 2.84 2.62 17.89
N LEU A 206 2.02 2.97 16.90
CA LEU A 206 2.47 3.14 15.51
C LEU A 206 3.61 4.15 15.37
N GLY A 207 3.53 5.30 16.03
CA GLY A 207 4.56 6.35 15.95
C GLY A 207 5.91 5.85 16.46
N GLU A 208 5.92 5.18 17.61
CA GLU A 208 7.12 4.59 18.19
C GLU A 208 7.72 3.49 17.30
N LEU A 209 6.87 2.67 16.65
CA LEU A 209 7.31 1.69 15.66
C LEU A 209 7.98 2.38 14.46
N MET A 210 7.39 3.47 13.95
CA MET A 210 7.96 4.22 12.83
C MET A 210 9.34 4.77 13.16
N VAL A 211 9.52 5.33 14.36
CA VAL A 211 10.83 5.78 14.86
C VAL A 211 11.79 4.60 14.96
N ALA A 212 11.38 3.46 15.55
CA ALA A 212 12.24 2.28 15.64
C ALA A 212 12.70 1.77 14.25
N VAL A 213 11.82 1.78 13.25
CA VAL A 213 12.16 1.42 11.87
C VAL A 213 13.12 2.44 11.24
N ALA A 214 12.95 3.73 11.50
CA ALA A 214 13.84 4.79 11.01
C ALA A 214 15.28 4.63 11.52
N GLN A 215 15.45 4.05 12.71
CA GLN A 215 16.76 3.77 13.31
C GLN A 215 17.46 2.52 12.75
N VAL A 216 16.80 1.74 11.89
CA VAL A 216 17.45 0.60 11.22
C VAL A 216 18.53 1.13 10.25
N PRO A 217 19.78 0.67 10.34
CA PRO A 217 20.85 1.10 9.44
C PRO A 217 20.48 0.90 7.97
N GLY A 218 20.67 1.93 7.15
CA GLY A 218 20.34 1.96 5.72
C GLY A 218 18.87 2.29 5.39
N VAL A 219 17.99 2.44 6.39
CA VAL A 219 16.69 3.10 6.19
C VAL A 219 16.90 4.60 6.09
N GLU A 220 16.46 5.18 4.98
CA GLU A 220 16.50 6.62 4.71
C GLU A 220 15.13 7.27 4.87
N ARG A 221 14.04 6.51 4.69
CA ARG A 221 12.66 7.00 4.78
C ARG A 221 11.72 5.97 5.38
N VAL A 222 10.78 6.43 6.18
CA VAL A 222 9.65 5.66 6.70
C VAL A 222 8.36 6.37 6.34
N ARG A 223 7.41 5.65 5.76
CA ARG A 223 6.13 6.19 5.29
C ARG A 223 4.99 5.25 5.67
N LEU A 224 3.80 5.79 5.89
CA LEU A 224 2.57 5.01 6.01
C LEU A 224 1.87 4.80 4.66
N SER A 225 1.25 3.63 4.48
CA SER A 225 0.36 3.41 3.34
C SER A 225 -0.88 4.29 3.41
N SER A 226 -1.53 4.29 4.57
CA SER A 226 -2.81 4.91 4.91
C SER A 226 -3.00 4.84 6.43
N VAL A 227 -3.72 5.79 7.01
CA VAL A 227 -4.10 5.80 8.43
C VAL A 227 -5.50 6.40 8.57
N GLU A 228 -6.36 5.75 9.36
CA GLU A 228 -7.69 6.29 9.67
C GLU A 228 -7.57 7.53 10.54
N VAL A 229 -8.45 8.53 10.34
CA VAL A 229 -8.36 9.82 11.04
C VAL A 229 -8.40 9.66 12.57
N ILE A 230 -9.24 8.75 13.06
CA ILE A 230 -9.38 8.41 14.49
C ILE A 230 -8.11 7.78 15.11
N HIS A 231 -7.17 7.35 14.27
CA HIS A 231 -5.91 6.76 14.72
C HIS A 231 -4.71 7.69 14.50
N VAL A 232 -4.93 8.96 14.17
CA VAL A 232 -3.89 10.00 14.21
C VAL A 232 -3.69 10.41 15.67
N LYS A 233 -2.99 9.55 16.41
CA LYS A 233 -2.68 9.72 17.84
C LYS A 233 -1.44 10.58 18.06
N ASP A 234 -1.25 11.02 19.31
CA ASP A 234 -0.09 11.80 19.74
C ASP A 234 1.25 11.15 19.37
N SER A 235 1.38 9.83 19.53
CA SER A 235 2.61 9.11 19.17
C SER A 235 2.95 9.24 17.68
N LEU A 236 1.95 9.24 16.80
CA LEU A 236 2.15 9.45 15.36
C LEU A 236 2.51 10.91 15.05
N LEU A 237 1.85 11.87 15.70
CA LEU A 237 2.17 13.30 15.56
C LEU A 237 3.61 13.59 16.01
N GLU A 238 4.02 13.04 17.15
CA GLU A 238 5.39 13.17 17.67
C GLU A 238 6.41 12.57 16.71
N ALA A 239 6.15 11.36 16.17
CA ALA A 239 7.04 10.73 15.19
C ALA A 239 7.19 11.58 13.91
N LEU A 240 6.09 12.15 13.39
CA LEU A 240 6.13 13.03 12.22
C LEU A 240 6.87 14.35 12.49
N ALA A 241 6.77 14.87 13.71
CA ALA A 241 7.39 16.15 14.09
C ALA A 241 8.88 16.02 14.44
N THR A 242 9.31 14.88 15.00
CA THR A 242 10.63 14.75 15.62
C THR A 242 11.61 13.85 14.89
N GLU A 243 11.15 12.88 14.09
CA GLU A 243 12.03 11.94 13.37
C GLU A 243 12.15 12.32 11.88
N PRO A 244 13.31 12.85 11.43
CA PRO A 244 13.47 13.36 10.06
C PRO A 244 13.28 12.33 8.95
N LYS A 245 13.47 11.03 9.25
CA LYS A 245 13.23 9.96 8.27
C LYS A 245 11.75 9.61 8.13
N VAL A 246 10.91 9.99 9.08
CA VAL A 246 9.46 9.84 8.95
C VAL A 246 8.96 10.90 7.97
N CYS A 247 8.38 10.43 6.87
CA CYS A 247 8.01 11.30 5.76
C CYS A 247 6.83 12.20 6.14
N PRO A 248 6.87 13.52 5.83
CA PRO A 248 5.80 14.48 6.12
C PRO A 248 4.65 14.33 5.11
N HIS A 249 4.07 13.13 5.05
CA HIS A 249 2.93 12.81 4.22
C HIS A 249 2.07 11.76 4.91
N LEU A 250 0.78 12.05 5.04
CA LEU A 250 -0.22 11.09 5.44
C LEU A 250 -1.28 10.93 4.36
N HIS A 251 -1.74 9.70 4.22
CA HIS A 251 -2.95 9.39 3.48
C HIS A 251 -4.06 9.05 4.48
N VAL A 252 -5.02 9.96 4.65
CA VAL A 252 -6.04 9.92 5.70
C VAL A 252 -7.43 9.84 5.06
N PRO A 253 -8.00 8.63 4.89
CA PRO A 253 -9.27 8.45 4.20
C PRO A 253 -10.44 9.18 4.86
N MET A 254 -11.02 10.16 4.15
CA MET A 254 -12.17 10.95 4.57
C MET A 254 -13.46 10.16 4.32
N GLN A 255 -13.52 9.43 3.22
CA GLN A 255 -14.69 8.70 2.70
C GLN A 255 -15.84 9.61 2.25
N SER A 256 -16.28 10.56 3.08
CA SER A 256 -17.25 11.62 2.79
C SER A 256 -17.05 12.79 3.74
N GLY A 257 -17.49 13.99 3.36
CA GLY A 257 -17.53 15.16 4.24
C GLY A 257 -18.95 15.51 4.69
N ASP A 258 -19.85 14.52 4.66
CA ASP A 258 -21.23 14.66 5.10
C ASP A 258 -21.54 13.68 6.23
N ASP A 259 -22.11 14.18 7.33
CA ASP A 259 -22.31 13.40 8.55
C ASP A 259 -23.35 12.29 8.40
N GLU A 260 -24.40 12.51 7.60
CA GLU A 260 -25.41 11.48 7.35
C GLU A 260 -24.85 10.35 6.48
N VAL A 261 -24.03 10.68 5.48
CA VAL A 261 -23.30 9.70 4.66
C VAL A 261 -22.25 8.97 5.49
N LEU A 262 -21.45 9.67 6.30
CA LEU A 262 -20.45 9.08 7.20
C LEU A 262 -21.09 8.12 8.20
N SER A 263 -22.20 8.52 8.82
CA SER A 263 -22.99 7.68 9.71
C SER A 263 -23.56 6.46 8.98
N GLY A 264 -24.12 6.65 7.78
CA GLY A 264 -24.59 5.56 6.92
C GLY A 264 -23.49 4.59 6.49
N MET A 265 -22.25 5.07 6.36
CA MET A 265 -21.05 4.29 6.12
C MET A 265 -20.55 3.55 7.38
N GLY A 266 -21.07 3.83 8.56
CA GLY A 266 -20.60 3.29 9.83
C GLY A 266 -19.22 3.84 10.21
N ARG A 267 -18.99 5.14 10.00
CA ARG A 267 -17.76 5.83 10.43
C ARG A 267 -17.92 6.28 11.88
N HIS A 268 -16.81 6.28 12.61
CA HIS A 268 -16.73 6.66 14.03
C HIS A 268 -16.24 8.10 14.21
N TYR A 269 -16.51 8.94 13.21
CA TYR A 269 -16.20 10.36 13.21
C TYR A 269 -17.17 11.11 12.28
N ASN A 270 -17.31 12.41 12.50
CA ASN A 270 -18.05 13.35 11.66
C ASN A 270 -17.10 14.27 10.86
N ALA A 271 -17.64 15.13 10.01
CA ALA A 271 -16.84 16.02 9.15
C ALA A 271 -16.00 17.03 9.96
N ASP A 272 -16.55 17.59 11.04
CA ASP A 272 -15.86 18.56 11.89
C ASP A 272 -14.68 17.92 12.63
N GLU A 273 -14.88 16.73 13.23
CA GLU A 273 -13.80 15.97 13.89
C GLU A 273 -12.67 15.62 12.91
N TYR A 274 -13.00 15.28 11.66
CA TYR A 274 -11.99 15.08 10.62
C TYR A 274 -11.18 16.36 10.38
N LEU A 275 -11.86 17.51 10.23
CA LEU A 275 -11.20 18.79 9.98
C LEU A 275 -10.34 19.25 11.16
N GLU A 276 -10.79 19.05 12.39
CA GLU A 276 -10.03 19.36 13.61
C GLU A 276 -8.74 18.55 13.70
N ILE A 277 -8.80 17.24 13.43
CA ILE A 277 -7.62 16.37 13.45
C ILE A 277 -6.63 16.77 12.33
N ILE A 278 -7.12 17.10 11.13
CA ILE A 278 -6.25 17.59 10.04
C ILE A 278 -5.64 18.96 10.38
N ALA A 279 -6.37 19.83 11.08
CA ALA A 279 -5.83 21.11 11.53
C ALA A 279 -4.71 20.90 12.56
N ALA A 280 -4.94 20.07 13.59
CA ALA A 280 -3.92 19.73 14.58
C ALA A 280 -2.66 19.09 13.95
N LEU A 281 -2.86 18.23 12.94
CA LEU A 281 -1.77 17.64 12.17
C LEU A 281 -0.91 18.69 11.46
N ARG A 282 -1.53 19.71 10.86
CA ARG A 282 -0.83 20.81 10.19
C ARG A 282 -0.18 21.78 11.16
N ASP A 283 -0.76 21.98 12.34
CA ASP A 283 -0.14 22.80 13.39
C ASP A 283 1.13 22.12 13.93
N ALA A 284 1.11 20.79 14.11
CA ALA A 284 2.27 20.02 14.54
C ALA A 284 3.34 19.89 13.44
N VAL A 285 2.92 19.76 12.17
CA VAL A 285 3.82 19.57 11.02
C VAL A 285 3.40 20.49 9.88
N PRO A 286 3.86 21.76 9.86
CA PRO A 286 3.36 22.79 8.94
C PRO A 286 3.40 22.43 7.45
N ASP A 287 4.44 21.71 7.01
CA ASP A 287 4.63 21.33 5.61
C ASP A 287 4.08 19.94 5.26
N ILE A 288 3.25 19.35 6.13
CA ILE A 288 2.68 18.03 5.88
C ILE A 288 1.77 18.02 4.67
N ASN A 289 2.03 17.05 3.79
CA ASN A 289 1.15 16.78 2.67
C ASN A 289 0.07 15.76 3.08
N VAL A 290 -1.20 16.08 2.86
CA VAL A 290 -2.33 15.20 3.18
C VAL A 290 -3.05 14.82 1.89
N THR A 291 -3.22 13.50 1.70
CA THR A 291 -4.03 12.93 0.63
C THR A 291 -5.15 12.08 1.23
N THR A 292 -6.21 11.82 0.45
CA THR A 292 -7.39 11.13 1.00
C THR A 292 -8.08 10.23 -0.03
N ASP A 293 -8.93 9.34 0.47
CA ASP A 293 -9.90 8.58 -0.30
C ASP A 293 -11.30 9.17 -0.07
N VAL A 294 -12.11 9.23 -1.12
CA VAL A 294 -13.54 9.58 -1.05
C VAL A 294 -14.34 8.55 -1.83
N ILE A 295 -15.46 8.09 -1.27
CA ILE A 295 -16.42 7.21 -1.93
C ILE A 295 -17.61 8.05 -2.39
N VAL A 296 -17.78 8.19 -3.71
CA VAL A 296 -18.96 8.83 -4.29
C VAL A 296 -20.00 7.79 -4.69
N GLY A 297 -21.26 8.17 -4.68
CA GLY A 297 -22.36 7.31 -5.05
C GLY A 297 -22.83 6.39 -3.93
N PHE A 298 -22.49 6.69 -2.67
CA PHE A 298 -22.99 5.92 -1.54
C PHE A 298 -24.53 6.03 -1.46
N PRO A 299 -25.28 4.99 -1.05
CA PRO A 299 -26.73 4.97 -1.23
C PRO A 299 -27.52 6.09 -0.56
N THR A 300 -26.97 6.72 0.48
CA THR A 300 -27.58 7.87 1.17
C THR A 300 -27.11 9.23 0.66
N GLU A 301 -26.18 9.29 -0.30
CA GLU A 301 -25.56 10.54 -0.75
C GLU A 301 -26.48 11.37 -1.65
N THR A 302 -26.97 12.51 -1.16
CA THR A 302 -27.69 13.51 -1.98
C THR A 302 -26.72 14.44 -2.73
N GLU A 303 -27.25 15.37 -3.52
CA GLU A 303 -26.41 16.39 -4.16
C GLU A 303 -25.82 17.36 -3.13
N GLU A 304 -26.59 17.71 -2.10
CA GLU A 304 -26.15 18.56 -0.99
C GLU A 304 -25.06 17.88 -0.15
N ALA A 305 -25.18 16.58 0.11
CA ALA A 305 -24.14 15.79 0.79
C ALA A 305 -22.84 15.73 -0.01
N PHE A 306 -22.95 15.59 -1.34
CA PHE A 306 -21.80 15.66 -2.22
C PHE A 306 -21.15 17.05 -2.21
N ALA A 307 -21.95 18.13 -2.22
CA ALA A 307 -21.45 19.50 -2.09
C ALA A 307 -20.68 19.73 -0.78
N ARG A 308 -21.22 19.28 0.37
CA ARG A 308 -20.53 19.32 1.66
C ARG A 308 -19.20 18.55 1.65
N THR A 309 -19.17 17.41 0.95
CA THR A 309 -17.91 16.66 0.77
C THR A 309 -16.88 17.45 -0.03
N LEU A 310 -17.28 18.20 -1.07
CA LEU A 310 -16.37 19.08 -1.81
C LEU A 310 -15.85 20.23 -0.93
N GLU A 311 -16.68 20.79 -0.07
CA GLU A 311 -16.31 21.84 0.89
C GLU A 311 -15.32 21.33 1.94
N ALA A 312 -15.57 20.16 2.52
CA ALA A 312 -14.67 19.53 3.50
C ALA A 312 -13.28 19.23 2.89
N VAL A 313 -13.22 18.73 1.65
CA VAL A 313 -11.96 18.50 0.93
C VAL A 313 -11.15 19.80 0.76
N ASP A 314 -11.85 20.89 0.48
CA ASP A 314 -11.25 22.21 0.35
C ASP A 314 -10.75 22.77 1.69
N ALA A 315 -11.56 22.64 2.74
CA ALA A 315 -11.25 23.07 4.10
C ALA A 315 -10.04 22.31 4.67
N ALA A 316 -9.97 20.99 4.46
CA ALA A 316 -8.83 20.14 4.84
C ALA A 316 -7.56 20.39 3.98
N GLN A 317 -7.67 21.19 2.91
CA GLN A 317 -6.60 21.50 1.98
C GLN A 317 -5.94 20.25 1.37
N ILE A 318 -6.76 19.27 0.99
CA ILE A 318 -6.28 17.98 0.47
C ILE A 318 -5.62 18.18 -0.90
N THR A 319 -4.40 17.66 -1.07
CA THR A 319 -3.64 17.83 -2.33
C THR A 319 -3.93 16.74 -3.35
N ARG A 320 -4.50 15.61 -2.93
CA ARG A 320 -4.92 14.54 -3.83
C ARG A 320 -6.08 13.76 -3.22
N VAL A 321 -7.15 13.64 -3.99
CA VAL A 321 -8.29 12.79 -3.66
C VAL A 321 -8.32 11.58 -4.59
N HIS A 322 -8.23 10.39 -4.02
CA HIS A 322 -8.51 9.14 -4.70
C HIS A 322 -10.01 8.85 -4.60
N THR A 323 -10.73 9.16 -5.68
CA THR A 323 -12.18 8.94 -5.71
C THR A 323 -12.51 7.52 -6.16
N PHE A 324 -13.26 6.81 -5.32
CA PHE A 324 -13.85 5.51 -5.60
C PHE A 324 -15.36 5.66 -5.81
N SER A 325 -15.91 4.87 -6.72
CA SER A 325 -17.36 4.73 -6.85
C SER A 325 -17.84 3.65 -5.88
N TYR A 326 -18.91 3.92 -5.14
CA TYR A 326 -19.55 2.91 -4.31
C TYR A 326 -19.95 1.68 -5.16
N SER A 327 -19.57 0.50 -4.68
CA SER A 327 -19.88 -0.80 -5.26
C SER A 327 -20.41 -1.69 -4.14
N PRO A 328 -21.68 -2.15 -4.21
CA PRO A 328 -22.25 -3.01 -3.18
C PRO A 328 -21.54 -4.36 -3.18
N ARG A 329 -21.28 -4.86 -1.98
CA ARG A 329 -20.52 -6.09 -1.76
C ARG A 329 -21.38 -7.12 -1.04
N PRO A 330 -21.51 -8.34 -1.59
CA PRO A 330 -22.19 -9.42 -0.89
C PRO A 330 -21.67 -9.62 0.53
N GLY A 331 -22.58 -9.70 1.49
CA GLY A 331 -22.29 -9.90 2.91
C GLY A 331 -21.92 -8.64 3.69
N THR A 332 -22.05 -7.45 3.10
CA THR A 332 -21.82 -6.16 3.80
C THR A 332 -23.14 -5.53 4.25
N ALA A 333 -23.11 -4.70 5.30
CA ALA A 333 -24.33 -4.04 5.80
C ALA A 333 -24.96 -3.10 4.76
N ALA A 334 -24.13 -2.42 3.96
CA ALA A 334 -24.55 -1.51 2.90
C ALA A 334 -25.11 -2.25 1.66
N GLU A 335 -24.93 -3.57 1.54
CA GLU A 335 -25.53 -4.36 0.45
C GLU A 335 -27.04 -4.16 0.37
N ARG A 336 -27.72 -4.17 1.52
CA ARG A 336 -29.17 -3.99 1.63
C ARG A 336 -29.66 -2.61 1.20
N LEU A 337 -28.77 -1.62 1.16
CA LEU A 337 -29.08 -0.27 0.70
C LEU A 337 -29.12 -0.17 -0.84
N GLY A 338 -28.56 -1.17 -1.53
CA GLY A 338 -28.54 -1.28 -2.98
C GLY A 338 -27.65 -0.24 -3.67
N GLU A 339 -27.79 -0.09 -4.99
CA GLU A 339 -27.21 1.03 -5.74
C GLU A 339 -28.33 2.00 -6.13
N ARG A 340 -28.33 3.19 -5.52
CA ARG A 340 -29.35 4.22 -5.79
C ARG A 340 -28.90 5.28 -6.80
N ILE A 341 -27.59 5.49 -6.91
CA ILE A 341 -27.02 6.57 -7.73
C ILE A 341 -26.54 5.98 -9.06
N PRO A 342 -27.00 6.48 -10.22
CA PRO A 342 -26.61 5.97 -11.52
C PRO A 342 -25.10 6.07 -11.80
N PRO A 343 -24.52 5.16 -12.61
CA PRO A 343 -23.09 5.18 -12.93
C PRO A 343 -22.58 6.49 -13.54
N ASP A 344 -23.38 7.15 -14.38
CA ASP A 344 -22.99 8.43 -15.00
C ASP A 344 -22.88 9.55 -13.97
N GLU A 345 -23.74 9.53 -12.95
CA GLU A 345 -23.69 10.49 -11.85
C GLU A 345 -22.46 10.24 -10.95
N LYS A 346 -22.17 8.98 -10.61
CA LYS A 346 -20.91 8.61 -9.92
C LYS A 346 -19.69 9.09 -10.71
N LYS A 347 -19.73 9.00 -12.04
CA LYS A 347 -18.65 9.45 -12.95
C LYS A 347 -18.54 10.97 -13.02
N ARG A 348 -19.66 11.71 -12.96
CA ARG A 348 -19.69 13.17 -12.85
C ARG A 348 -19.04 13.61 -11.54
N ARG A 349 -19.54 13.11 -10.39
CA ARG A 349 -19.01 13.39 -9.04
C ARG A 349 -17.53 13.08 -8.92
N SER A 350 -17.10 11.92 -9.46
CA SER A 350 -15.69 11.55 -9.47
C SER A 350 -14.79 12.48 -10.29
N ARG A 351 -15.31 13.11 -11.35
CA ARG A 351 -14.54 14.08 -12.14
C ARG A 351 -14.41 15.41 -11.40
N GLU A 352 -15.50 15.86 -10.80
CA GLU A 352 -15.54 17.08 -10.01
C GLU A 352 -14.60 17.01 -8.81
N MET A 353 -14.66 15.92 -8.04
CA MET A 353 -13.77 15.68 -6.90
C MET A 353 -12.27 15.74 -7.27
N ARG A 354 -11.89 15.10 -8.39
CA ARG A 354 -10.52 15.14 -8.90
C ARG A 354 -10.10 16.56 -9.29
N ALA A 355 -10.98 17.30 -9.97
CA ALA A 355 -10.73 18.68 -10.37
C ALA A 355 -10.48 19.60 -9.16
N ARG A 356 -11.25 19.44 -8.07
CA ARG A 356 -11.03 20.20 -6.82
C ARG A 356 -9.64 19.95 -6.24
N SER A 357 -9.25 18.68 -6.11
CA SER A 357 -7.94 18.34 -5.55
C SER A 357 -6.76 18.78 -6.43
N GLU A 358 -6.93 18.88 -7.76
CA GLU A 358 -5.85 19.30 -8.67
C GLU A 358 -5.46 20.77 -8.47
N VAL A 359 -6.41 21.64 -8.12
CA VAL A 359 -6.12 23.05 -7.79
C VAL A 359 -5.17 23.12 -6.58
N ARG A 360 -5.46 22.35 -5.52
CA ARG A 360 -4.63 22.28 -4.31
C ARG A 360 -3.30 21.60 -4.57
N SER A 361 -3.28 20.49 -5.31
CA SER A 361 -2.07 19.82 -5.81
C SER A 361 -1.13 20.79 -6.51
N ARG A 362 -1.67 21.65 -7.38
CA ARG A 362 -0.89 22.63 -8.13
C ARG A 362 -0.30 23.70 -7.21
N HIS A 363 -1.08 24.23 -6.26
CA HIS A 363 -0.58 25.19 -5.27
C HIS A 363 0.53 24.59 -4.39
N HIS A 364 0.36 23.34 -3.93
CA HIS A 364 1.36 22.64 -3.14
C HIS A 364 2.69 22.53 -3.89
N ARG A 365 2.65 22.04 -5.14
CA ARG A 365 3.83 21.94 -6.01
C ARG A 365 4.47 23.30 -6.31
N ALA A 366 3.65 24.35 -6.49
CA ALA A 366 4.14 25.69 -6.79
C ALA A 366 4.96 26.29 -5.65
N ARG A 367 4.63 25.97 -4.39
CA ARG A 367 5.39 26.43 -3.21
C ARG A 367 6.81 25.85 -3.14
N LYS A 368 7.05 24.71 -3.78
CA LYS A 368 8.37 24.08 -3.86
C LYS A 368 9.26 24.67 -4.96
N LEU A 369 8.74 25.52 -5.84
CA LEU A 369 9.57 26.07 -6.92
C LEU A 369 10.67 26.98 -6.35
N GLY A 370 11.90 26.76 -6.79
CA GLY A 370 13.08 27.45 -6.29
C GLY A 370 13.66 26.88 -4.98
N SER A 371 13.02 25.90 -4.35
CA SER A 371 13.58 25.23 -3.17
C SER A 371 14.38 23.97 -3.53
N PRO A 372 15.41 23.63 -2.73
CA PRO A 372 16.07 22.33 -2.81
C PRO A 372 15.19 21.24 -2.22
N GLU A 373 15.24 20.04 -2.80
CA GLU A 373 14.50 18.86 -2.37
C GLU A 373 15.34 17.58 -2.48
N ARG A 374 15.05 16.59 -1.63
CA ARG A 374 15.60 15.23 -1.75
C ARG A 374 14.61 14.34 -2.49
N VAL A 375 15.02 13.70 -3.58
CA VAL A 375 14.14 12.87 -4.43
C VAL A 375 14.64 11.43 -4.44
N LEU A 376 13.77 10.48 -4.05
CA LEU A 376 14.01 9.05 -4.25
C LEU A 376 13.63 8.68 -5.69
N ILE A 377 14.61 8.28 -6.50
CA ILE A 377 14.40 7.89 -7.90
C ILE A 377 13.66 6.55 -7.95
N ASP A 378 12.43 6.54 -8.47
CA ASP A 378 11.52 5.38 -8.50
C ASP A 378 11.52 4.66 -9.85
N LYS A 379 11.61 5.43 -10.94
CA LYS A 379 11.58 4.94 -12.32
C LYS A 379 12.65 5.61 -13.16
N THR A 380 13.31 4.84 -14.00
CA THR A 380 14.29 5.31 -14.99
C THR A 380 13.84 4.87 -16.38
N ALA A 381 13.79 5.79 -17.32
CA ALA A 381 13.59 5.55 -18.75
C ALA A 381 14.69 6.26 -19.54
N ASP A 382 14.84 5.91 -20.82
CA ASP A 382 15.97 6.35 -21.66
C ASP A 382 16.17 7.88 -21.68
N ALA A 383 15.08 8.65 -21.67
CA ALA A 383 15.11 10.11 -21.74
C ALA A 383 14.94 10.83 -20.39
N GLN A 384 14.37 10.16 -19.39
CA GLN A 384 13.95 10.81 -18.14
C GLN A 384 13.86 9.79 -17.00
N CYS A 385 14.22 10.20 -15.79
CA CYS A 385 13.86 9.50 -14.57
C CYS A 385 12.81 10.27 -13.77
N SER A 386 12.03 9.55 -12.97
CA SER A 386 11.05 10.15 -12.07
C SER A 386 11.16 9.54 -10.68
N GLY A 387 10.86 10.36 -9.68
CA GLY A 387 10.96 10.00 -8.29
C GLY A 387 9.98 10.78 -7.42
N TYR A 388 10.11 10.61 -6.11
CA TYR A 388 9.26 11.28 -5.14
C TYR A 388 10.08 11.95 -4.04
N THR A 389 9.66 13.16 -3.65
CA THR A 389 10.13 13.82 -2.44
C THR A 389 9.56 13.14 -1.19
N ALA A 390 10.03 13.54 0.00
CA ALA A 390 9.57 12.96 1.26
C ALA A 390 8.05 13.17 1.47
N ASP A 391 7.51 14.32 1.12
CA ASP A 391 6.07 14.64 1.15
C ASP A 391 5.27 14.02 -0.02
N TYR A 392 5.88 13.12 -0.80
CA TYR A 392 5.24 12.41 -1.92
C TYR A 392 4.91 13.27 -3.15
N THR A 393 5.56 14.42 -3.30
CA THR A 393 5.52 15.21 -4.53
C THR A 393 6.34 14.52 -5.61
N ARG A 394 5.77 14.39 -6.81
CA ARG A 394 6.42 13.74 -7.94
C ARG A 394 7.42 14.67 -8.59
N CYS A 395 8.62 14.18 -8.85
CA CYS A 395 9.69 14.92 -9.52
C CYS A 395 10.15 14.21 -10.79
N TYR A 396 10.53 15.01 -11.78
CA TYR A 396 10.99 14.60 -13.09
C TYR A 396 12.39 15.15 -13.35
N LEU A 397 13.33 14.29 -13.71
CA LEU A 397 14.74 14.61 -13.87
C LEU A 397 15.31 14.00 -15.17
N PRO A 398 16.40 14.56 -15.73
CA PRO A 398 17.13 13.89 -16.80
C PRO A 398 17.56 12.47 -16.41
N ALA A 399 17.62 11.53 -17.35
CA ALA A 399 18.00 10.14 -17.08
C ALA A 399 19.37 9.98 -16.40
N THR A 400 20.27 10.94 -16.57
CA THR A 400 21.60 10.98 -15.96
C THR A 400 21.62 11.43 -14.51
N ALA A 401 20.49 11.86 -13.94
CA ALA A 401 20.43 12.46 -12.61
C ALA A 401 20.59 11.45 -11.47
N GLY A 402 20.41 10.16 -11.72
CA GLY A 402 20.54 9.13 -10.70
C GLY A 402 19.97 7.79 -11.13
N THR A 403 20.28 6.76 -10.35
CA THR A 403 19.80 5.40 -10.58
C THR A 403 18.62 5.07 -9.68
N ARG A 404 17.86 4.05 -10.07
CA ARG A 404 16.73 3.58 -9.27
C ARG A 404 17.17 3.19 -7.86
N GLY A 405 16.50 3.73 -6.84
CA GLY A 405 16.81 3.48 -5.43
C GLY A 405 17.72 4.54 -4.81
N GLU A 406 18.28 5.42 -5.62
CA GLU A 406 19.10 6.52 -5.16
C GLU A 406 18.25 7.69 -4.68
N ILE A 407 18.71 8.36 -3.62
CA ILE A 407 18.15 9.64 -3.16
C ILE A 407 19.10 10.75 -3.61
N VAL A 408 18.58 11.67 -4.41
CA VAL A 408 19.37 12.75 -5.01
C VAL A 408 18.86 14.12 -4.56
N ASP A 409 19.77 15.07 -4.39
CA ASP A 409 19.44 16.47 -4.13
C ASP A 409 19.14 17.19 -5.45
N VAL A 410 18.05 17.96 -5.46
CA VAL A 410 17.54 18.59 -6.68
C VAL A 410 17.07 20.02 -6.40
N ASP A 411 17.15 20.89 -7.40
CA ASP A 411 16.43 22.16 -7.39
C ASP A 411 15.11 22.01 -8.17
N CYS A 412 13.99 22.40 -7.56
CA CYS A 412 12.67 22.41 -8.20
C CYS A 412 12.53 23.62 -9.13
N LEU A 413 12.34 23.39 -10.45
CA LEU A 413 12.39 24.47 -11.44
C LEU A 413 11.01 24.96 -11.89
N GLU A 414 10.16 24.04 -12.37
CA GLU A 414 8.84 24.38 -12.89
C GLU A 414 7.84 23.26 -12.68
N LEU A 415 6.56 23.61 -12.70
CA LEU A 415 5.48 22.62 -12.73
C LEU A 415 5.51 21.86 -14.05
N HIS A 416 5.41 20.53 -13.98
CA HIS A 416 5.41 19.68 -15.16
C HIS A 416 4.49 18.48 -14.97
N ALA A 417 3.48 18.34 -15.83
CA ALA A 417 2.45 17.29 -15.73
C ALA A 417 1.83 17.21 -14.32
N ASP A 418 1.86 16.04 -13.69
CA ASP A 418 1.40 15.76 -12.32
C ASP A 418 2.48 15.98 -11.25
N GLY A 419 3.62 16.60 -11.61
CA GLY A 419 4.77 16.79 -10.73
C GLY A 419 5.54 18.09 -10.98
N ILE A 420 6.83 18.06 -10.70
CA ILE A 420 7.79 19.16 -10.84
C ILE A 420 8.96 18.69 -11.70
N ARG A 421 9.38 19.50 -12.68
CA ARG A 421 10.65 19.29 -13.37
C ARG A 421 11.78 19.85 -12.52
N CYS A 422 12.77 19.03 -12.23
CA CYS A 422 13.88 19.37 -11.35
C CYS A 422 15.22 19.26 -12.09
N ARG A 423 16.24 19.92 -11.56
CA ARG A 423 17.64 19.77 -11.98
C ARG A 423 18.44 19.16 -10.83
N PHE A 424 19.33 18.23 -11.17
CA PHE A 424 20.26 17.66 -10.20
C PHE A 424 21.15 18.76 -9.61
N ARG A 425 21.26 18.77 -8.28
CA ARG A 425 22.15 19.68 -7.56
C ARG A 425 23.47 18.94 -7.34
N GLN A 426 24.49 19.29 -8.12
CA GLN A 426 25.84 18.80 -7.82
C GLN A 426 26.23 19.30 -6.43
N ALA A 427 26.75 18.41 -5.59
CA ALA A 427 27.35 18.80 -4.33
C ALA A 427 28.38 19.90 -4.63
N PRO A 428 28.39 21.04 -3.90
CA PRO A 428 29.46 22.02 -4.06
C PRO A 428 30.78 21.27 -3.85
N GLY A 429 31.61 21.26 -4.89
CA GLY A 429 32.80 20.43 -4.93
C GLY A 429 33.68 20.66 -3.70
N LEU A 430 34.18 19.56 -3.14
CA LEU A 430 35.49 19.52 -2.52
C LEU A 430 36.49 20.01 -3.57
N SER A 431 36.70 21.33 -3.64
CA SER A 431 37.81 21.96 -4.36
C SER A 431 39.05 21.92 -3.49
#